data_AF-A0A3D8Q1J9-F1
#
_entry.id   AF-A0A3D8Q1J9-F1
#
_cell.length_a   1.000
_cell.length_b   1.000
_cell.length_c   1.000
_cell.angle_alpha   90.00
_cell.angle_beta   90.00
_cell.angle_gamma   90.00
#
_symmetry.space_group_name_H-M   'P 1'
#
loop_
_entity.id
_entity.type
_entity.pdbx_description
1 polymer ?
#
loop_
_entity_poly.entity_id
_entity_poly.type
_entity_poly.pdbx_seq_one_letter_code
_entity_poly.pdbx_strand_id
1 'polypeptide(L)'
;MLVFILVACSTEDTNGNKTNNEENNKSEDNVETPADKNGNQDGTVKVPKGELQKKDQGDQVELLQESLNELGYDITVSGTFDEATTWAVTDFQLQHENLMALGIYNEETEQVLADSLANGEKIEAGAGLPLVAEPAATNAGTPVIANPYDQLALINKEHALPAEYNPEDLVVPNVRFPFTEELPKKQMREIAALALEELFQAADEDGLELFAQSGYRSYDTQVSLFANYVSANGEEAANKFSALPGESEHQSGLAMDVTSVDVSYLLDTDFGDTEEGKWVKEHAAEFGFIIRYPKGKEEITQYQFEPWHLRYVGEKAAKEIMDQGITLEEYFNENE
;
A
#
# COMPACT_ATOMS: atom_id res chain seq x y z
N MET A 1 -57.48 -20.55 2.69
CA MET A 1 -57.63 -21.97 3.08
C MET A 1 -56.21 -22.50 3.13
N LEU A 2 -55.50 -22.66 4.25
CA LEU A 2 -55.84 -22.89 5.65
C LEU A 2 -55.58 -21.68 6.57
N VAL A 3 -56.23 -21.75 7.72
CA VAL A 3 -56.22 -20.89 8.91
C VAL A 3 -55.59 -21.72 10.04
N PHE A 4 -54.99 -21.06 11.06
CA PHE A 4 -55.17 -21.27 12.53
C PHE A 4 -53.88 -20.91 13.31
N ILE A 5 -53.84 -19.74 13.98
CA ILE A 5 -54.06 -19.45 15.44
C ILE A 5 -52.74 -19.58 16.26
N LEU A 6 -52.09 -18.51 16.75
CA LEU A 6 -52.34 -17.57 17.89
C LEU A 6 -52.09 -18.13 19.31
N VAL A 7 -51.59 -17.22 20.19
CA VAL A 7 -51.53 -17.20 21.69
C VAL A 7 -50.16 -17.55 22.30
N ALA A 8 -49.58 -16.89 23.32
CA ALA A 8 -49.68 -15.56 23.96
C ALA A 8 -48.58 -15.47 25.05
N CYS A 9 -48.30 -14.24 25.51
CA CYS A 9 -47.43 -13.85 26.63
C CYS A 9 -47.81 -14.43 28.00
N SER A 10 -46.85 -14.47 28.96
CA SER A 10 -46.86 -13.70 30.22
C SER A 10 -45.91 -14.28 31.29
N THR A 11 -45.37 -13.34 32.07
CA THR A 11 -44.45 -13.35 33.23
C THR A 11 -44.88 -14.15 34.45
N GLU A 12 -43.90 -14.52 35.32
CA GLU A 12 -44.00 -14.33 36.78
C GLU A 12 -42.64 -14.47 37.50
N ASP A 13 -42.27 -13.42 38.25
CA ASP A 13 -41.26 -13.39 39.31
C ASP A 13 -41.78 -14.06 40.61
N THR A 14 -40.89 -14.54 41.49
CA THR A 14 -40.76 -14.02 42.89
C THR A 14 -39.87 -14.89 43.80
N ASN A 15 -39.19 -14.17 44.71
CA ASN A 15 -38.67 -14.53 46.05
C ASN A 15 -37.46 -15.48 46.14
N GLY A 16 -36.34 -15.16 46.81
CA GLY A 16 -36.08 -14.16 47.85
C GLY A 16 -36.08 -14.80 49.23
N ASN A 17 -34.91 -15.11 49.81
CA ASN A 17 -34.74 -15.09 51.26
C ASN A 17 -33.26 -14.91 51.68
N LYS A 18 -33.03 -13.94 52.56
CA LYS A 18 -31.78 -13.64 53.27
C LYS A 18 -31.87 -14.24 54.67
N THR A 19 -30.76 -14.73 55.20
CA THR A 19 -30.48 -14.65 56.65
C THR A 19 -28.97 -14.55 56.89
N ASN A 20 -28.59 -13.52 57.65
CA ASN A 20 -27.27 -13.28 58.24
C ASN A 20 -27.07 -14.18 59.47
N ASN A 21 -25.81 -14.47 59.83
CA ASN A 21 -25.34 -14.42 61.22
C ASN A 21 -23.80 -14.37 61.28
N GLU A 22 -23.31 -13.45 62.10
CA GLU A 22 -21.92 -13.29 62.53
C GLU A 22 -21.58 -14.23 63.70
N GLU A 23 -20.33 -14.72 63.79
CA GLU A 23 -19.38 -14.44 64.90
C GLU A 23 -18.22 -15.48 65.01
N ASN A 24 -17.00 -14.93 65.12
CA ASN A 24 -15.87 -15.31 66.00
C ASN A 24 -14.97 -16.57 65.79
N ASN A 25 -13.77 -16.30 65.25
CA ASN A 25 -12.43 -16.31 65.91
C ASN A 25 -11.54 -17.60 66.03
N LYS A 26 -10.24 -17.38 65.77
CA LYS A 26 -8.99 -18.21 65.98
C LYS A 26 -8.76 -19.37 64.99
N SER A 27 -7.55 -19.67 64.49
CA SER A 27 -6.16 -19.41 64.92
C SER A 27 -5.16 -19.55 63.75
N GLU A 28 -3.96 -19.02 63.98
CA GLU A 28 -2.70 -19.04 63.22
C GLU A 28 -2.32 -20.37 62.54
N ASP A 29 -1.74 -20.30 61.34
CA ASP A 29 -0.50 -21.04 61.03
C ASP A 29 0.31 -20.30 59.94
N ASN A 30 1.55 -19.99 60.31
CA ASN A 30 2.61 -19.44 59.45
C ASN A 30 3.20 -20.57 58.61
N VAL A 31 3.26 -20.39 57.29
CA VAL A 31 4.30 -21.01 56.45
C VAL A 31 4.87 -19.94 55.53
N GLU A 32 6.08 -19.50 55.88
CA GLU A 32 6.95 -18.67 55.08
C GLU A 32 7.76 -19.56 54.14
N THR A 33 7.84 -19.21 52.85
CA THR A 33 9.00 -19.26 51.90
C THR A 33 8.55 -19.51 50.46
N PRO A 34 9.31 -19.10 49.43
CA PRO A 34 10.22 -17.96 49.33
C PRO A 34 9.89 -17.05 48.14
N ALA A 35 10.37 -15.81 48.22
CA ALA A 35 10.31 -14.80 47.16
C ALA A 35 10.89 -15.33 45.85
N ASP A 36 10.06 -15.37 44.81
CA ASP A 36 10.54 -15.45 43.44
C ASP A 36 10.80 -14.03 42.94
N LYS A 37 12.08 -13.72 42.81
CA LYS A 37 12.56 -12.50 42.19
C LYS A 37 12.42 -12.67 40.68
N ASN A 38 11.25 -12.41 40.15
CA ASN A 38 11.15 -12.04 38.74
C ASN A 38 10.90 -10.53 38.68
N GLY A 39 12.01 -9.79 38.60
CA GLY A 39 11.99 -8.39 38.24
C GLY A 39 11.44 -8.29 36.83
N ASN A 40 10.15 -8.02 36.72
CA ASN A 40 9.55 -7.56 35.49
C ASN A 40 10.13 -6.15 35.25
N GLN A 41 11.21 -6.07 34.47
CA GLN A 41 11.61 -4.80 33.89
C GLN A 41 10.56 -4.48 32.83
N ASP A 42 9.59 -3.69 33.27
CA ASP A 42 8.75 -2.86 32.42
C ASP A 42 9.66 -1.84 31.70
N GLY A 43 10.35 -2.32 30.69
CA GLY A 43 11.11 -1.53 29.74
C GLY A 43 10.40 -1.63 28.40
N THR A 44 9.23 -0.99 28.28
CA THR A 44 8.58 -0.85 26.97
C THR A 44 9.57 -0.23 26.01
N VAL A 45 10.04 -0.98 25.02
CA VAL A 45 10.86 -0.46 23.94
C VAL A 45 10.13 0.73 23.34
N LYS A 46 10.82 1.86 23.25
CA LYS A 46 10.23 3.10 22.74
C LYS A 46 10.38 3.11 21.22
N VAL A 47 9.36 2.67 20.51
CA VAL A 47 9.24 2.82 19.05
C VAL A 47 8.35 4.03 18.70
N PRO A 48 8.43 4.55 17.46
CA PRO A 48 7.50 5.57 16.98
C PRO A 48 6.04 5.13 17.10
N LYS A 49 5.13 6.11 17.07
CA LYS A 49 3.69 5.88 17.10
C LYS A 49 3.02 6.46 15.88
N GLY A 50 2.13 5.67 15.28
CA GLY A 50 1.38 6.06 14.09
C GLY A 50 2.17 5.84 12.81
N GLU A 51 1.48 5.99 11.69
CA GLU A 51 2.06 5.77 10.38
C GLU A 51 3.06 6.88 10.01
N LEU A 52 4.21 6.49 9.46
CA LEU A 52 5.22 7.39 8.92
C LEU A 52 5.59 6.95 7.49
N GLN A 53 5.66 7.91 6.58
CA GLN A 53 6.02 7.70 5.19
C GLN A 53 6.91 8.84 4.66
N LYS A 54 7.40 8.69 3.43
CA LYS A 54 8.17 9.72 2.74
C LYS A 54 7.50 11.10 2.84
N LYS A 55 8.32 12.14 3.06
CA LYS A 55 7.95 13.54 3.37
C LYS A 55 7.53 13.84 4.82
N ASP A 56 7.32 12.82 5.66
CA ASP A 56 7.10 13.06 7.09
C ASP A 56 8.35 13.59 7.79
N GLN A 57 8.15 14.42 8.82
CA GLN A 57 9.22 15.05 9.59
C GLN A 57 8.89 15.12 11.09
N GLY A 58 9.94 15.18 11.91
CA GLY A 58 9.87 15.43 13.35
C GLY A 58 10.27 14.25 14.22
N ASP A 59 10.02 14.38 15.53
CA ASP A 59 10.53 13.50 16.58
C ASP A 59 10.18 12.01 16.40
N GLN A 60 9.05 11.69 15.75
CA GLN A 60 8.67 10.31 15.46
C GLN A 60 9.57 9.68 14.39
N VAL A 61 9.98 10.47 13.39
CA VAL A 61 10.92 10.02 12.36
C VAL A 61 12.33 9.90 12.93
N GLU A 62 12.74 10.83 13.79
CA GLU A 62 14.03 10.70 14.52
C GLU A 62 14.06 9.40 15.31
N LEU A 63 12.99 9.11 16.05
CA LEU A 63 12.87 7.88 16.81
C LEU A 63 12.88 6.62 15.93
N LEU A 64 12.29 6.67 14.72
CA LEU A 64 12.34 5.56 13.76
C LEU A 64 13.79 5.31 13.31
N GLN A 65 14.49 6.38 12.94
CA GLN A 65 15.87 6.32 12.47
C GLN A 65 16.81 5.81 13.57
N GLU A 66 16.63 6.27 14.82
CA GLU A 66 17.35 5.75 15.99
C GLU A 66 17.06 4.25 16.21
N SER A 67 15.78 3.83 16.11
CA SER A 67 15.35 2.45 16.28
C SER A 67 15.98 1.51 15.23
N LEU A 68 15.99 1.93 13.97
CA LEU A 68 16.63 1.19 12.87
C LEU A 68 18.15 1.10 13.09
N ASN A 69 18.80 2.21 13.48
CA ASN A 69 20.23 2.20 13.78
C ASN A 69 20.57 1.28 14.96
N GLU A 70 19.69 1.15 15.96
CA GLU A 70 19.87 0.21 17.07
C GLU A 70 19.83 -1.25 16.59
N LEU A 71 19.01 -1.59 15.60
CA LEU A 71 18.96 -2.93 14.99
C LEU A 71 20.19 -3.26 14.14
N GLY A 72 20.86 -2.27 13.55
CA GLY A 72 22.08 -2.50 12.76
C GLY A 72 22.20 -1.70 11.47
N TYR A 73 21.24 -0.82 11.17
CA TYR A 73 21.36 0.14 10.08
C TYR A 73 22.38 1.25 10.40
N ASP A 74 22.87 1.94 9.37
CA ASP A 74 23.75 3.11 9.47
C ASP A 74 23.17 4.25 8.63
N ILE A 75 22.04 4.80 9.09
CA ILE A 75 21.35 5.93 8.46
C ILE A 75 21.46 7.19 9.31
N THR A 76 21.37 8.35 8.66
CA THR A 76 21.42 9.63 9.37
C THR A 76 20.11 9.88 10.13
N VAL A 77 20.19 10.22 11.42
CA VAL A 77 19.04 10.70 12.20
C VAL A 77 18.80 12.17 11.83
N SER A 78 18.02 12.39 10.78
CA SER A 78 17.71 13.70 10.22
C SER A 78 16.36 14.25 10.69
N GLY A 79 15.49 13.39 11.23
CA GLY A 79 14.10 13.71 11.50
C GLY A 79 13.27 13.94 10.25
N THR A 80 13.76 13.51 9.08
CA THR A 80 13.05 13.55 7.79
C THR A 80 12.99 12.14 7.22
N PHE A 81 11.79 11.70 6.81
CA PHE A 81 11.60 10.39 6.23
C PHE A 81 12.05 10.44 4.76
N ASP A 82 13.35 10.28 4.58
CA ASP A 82 14.07 10.41 3.31
C ASP A 82 14.25 9.05 2.61
N GLU A 83 14.96 9.04 1.47
CA GLU A 83 15.24 7.82 0.71
C GLU A 83 16.03 6.78 1.52
N ALA A 84 16.96 7.21 2.39
CA ALA A 84 17.73 6.30 3.24
C ALA A 84 16.83 5.63 4.30
N THR A 85 15.91 6.40 4.88
CA THR A 85 14.91 5.90 5.83
C THR A 85 13.93 4.95 5.12
N THR A 86 13.45 5.32 3.93
CA THR A 86 12.55 4.50 3.10
C THR A 86 13.22 3.17 2.73
N TRP A 87 14.49 3.21 2.32
CA TRP A 87 15.28 2.01 2.03
C TRP A 87 15.43 1.12 3.27
N ALA A 88 15.80 1.67 4.43
CA ALA A 88 15.99 0.89 5.65
C ALA A 88 14.69 0.23 6.13
N VAL A 89 13.56 0.94 6.06
CA VAL A 89 12.24 0.37 6.36
C VAL A 89 11.90 -0.77 5.39
N THR A 90 12.15 -0.57 4.10
CA THR A 90 11.86 -1.59 3.08
C THR A 90 12.74 -2.83 3.26
N ASP A 91 14.04 -2.64 3.47
CA ASP A 91 14.98 -3.72 3.73
C ASP A 91 14.60 -4.50 4.99
N PHE A 92 14.16 -3.79 6.04
CA PHE A 92 13.65 -4.41 7.26
C PHE A 92 12.40 -5.26 6.97
N GLN A 93 11.44 -4.71 6.22
CA GLN A 93 10.21 -5.43 5.84
C GLN A 93 10.51 -6.70 5.04
N LEU A 94 11.41 -6.62 4.05
CA LEU A 94 11.80 -7.77 3.23
C LEU A 94 12.53 -8.88 4.01
N GLN A 95 13.10 -8.56 5.17
CA GLN A 95 13.73 -9.56 6.04
C GLN A 95 12.74 -10.26 6.99
N HIS A 96 11.46 -9.87 6.99
CA HIS A 96 10.43 -10.44 7.86
C HIS A 96 9.24 -10.96 7.04
N GLU A 97 9.01 -12.28 7.08
CA GLU A 97 7.99 -12.96 6.27
C GLU A 97 6.54 -12.46 6.48
N ASN A 98 6.25 -11.77 7.60
CA ASN A 98 4.91 -11.29 7.93
C ASN A 98 4.67 -9.81 7.56
N LEU A 99 5.63 -9.15 6.89
CA LEU A 99 5.51 -7.75 6.51
C LEU A 99 5.41 -7.60 4.99
N MET A 100 4.53 -6.70 4.54
CA MET A 100 4.55 -6.22 3.16
C MET A 100 5.68 -5.20 3.00
N ALA A 101 6.45 -5.31 1.92
CA ALA A 101 7.52 -4.36 1.60
C ALA A 101 6.93 -3.09 0.98
N LEU A 102 6.54 -2.12 1.82
CA LEU A 102 5.86 -0.90 1.40
C LEU A 102 6.78 0.33 1.41
N GLY A 103 7.88 0.29 2.16
CA GLY A 103 8.70 1.48 2.44
C GLY A 103 8.02 2.49 3.36
N ILE A 104 6.92 2.09 3.99
CA ILE A 104 6.13 2.87 4.95
C ILE A 104 6.20 2.19 6.30
N TYR A 105 6.33 2.98 7.37
CA TYR A 105 6.22 2.50 8.73
C TYR A 105 4.75 2.53 9.15
N ASN A 106 4.08 1.38 9.12
CA ASN A 106 2.68 1.20 9.50
C ASN A 106 2.56 0.40 10.83
N GLU A 107 1.34 0.05 11.25
CA GLU A 107 1.09 -0.65 12.51
C GLU A 107 1.79 -2.03 12.56
N GLU A 108 1.79 -2.79 11.46
CA GLU A 108 2.48 -4.08 11.39
C GLU A 108 4.00 -3.91 11.53
N THR A 109 4.57 -2.91 10.85
CA THR A 109 6.00 -2.60 10.96
C THR A 109 6.34 -2.10 12.37
N GLU A 110 5.46 -1.33 13.02
CA GLU A 110 5.61 -0.91 14.42
C GLU A 110 5.72 -2.11 15.35
N GLN A 111 4.80 -3.08 15.23
CA GLN A 111 4.76 -4.26 16.08
C GLN A 111 6.04 -5.11 15.92
N VAL A 112 6.42 -5.40 14.67
CA VAL A 112 7.62 -6.22 14.40
C VAL A 112 8.89 -5.47 14.84
N LEU A 113 9.01 -4.17 14.59
CA LEU A 113 10.15 -3.37 15.06
C LEU A 113 10.29 -3.39 16.59
N ALA A 114 9.18 -3.24 17.31
CA ALA A 114 9.17 -3.29 18.77
C ALA A 114 9.62 -4.66 19.30
N ASP A 115 9.14 -5.74 18.70
CA ASP A 115 9.51 -7.11 19.06
C ASP A 115 10.97 -7.41 18.74
N SER A 116 11.47 -7.01 17.57
CA SER A 116 12.89 -7.15 17.18
C SER A 116 13.81 -6.48 18.19
N LEU A 117 13.52 -5.23 18.56
CA LEU A 117 14.30 -4.49 19.56
C LEU A 117 14.20 -5.13 20.96
N ALA A 118 13.01 -5.55 21.39
CA ALA A 118 12.81 -6.18 22.70
C ALA A 118 13.59 -7.50 22.83
N ASN A 119 13.74 -8.22 21.72
CA ASN A 119 14.48 -9.46 21.64
C ASN A 119 15.99 -9.27 21.37
N GLY A 120 16.45 -8.02 21.18
CA GLY A 120 17.85 -7.71 20.89
C GLY A 120 18.31 -8.24 19.53
N GLU A 121 17.39 -8.32 18.56
CA GLU A 121 17.67 -8.72 17.19
C GLU A 121 18.74 -7.82 16.55
N LYS A 122 19.51 -8.41 15.65
CA LYS A 122 20.46 -7.68 14.80
C LYS A 122 20.16 -7.97 13.35
N ILE A 123 19.96 -6.90 12.60
CA ILE A 123 19.65 -6.94 11.17
C ILE A 123 20.95 -6.82 10.38
N GLU A 124 21.06 -7.61 9.31
CA GLU A 124 22.09 -7.44 8.30
C GLU A 124 21.56 -6.44 7.25
N ALA A 125 21.97 -5.19 7.37
CA ALA A 125 21.48 -4.12 6.50
C ALA A 125 21.76 -4.44 5.02
N GLY A 126 20.70 -4.43 4.20
CA GLY A 126 20.75 -4.73 2.77
C GLY A 126 20.61 -6.22 2.42
N ALA A 127 20.33 -7.09 3.39
CA ALA A 127 20.07 -8.50 3.12
C ALA A 127 18.73 -8.73 2.41
N GLY A 128 17.72 -7.88 2.65
CA GLY A 128 16.43 -7.91 1.95
C GLY A 128 16.43 -7.07 0.67
N LEU A 129 16.96 -5.84 0.75
CA LEU A 129 17.12 -4.91 -0.36
C LEU A 129 18.57 -4.41 -0.44
N PRO A 130 19.39 -4.99 -1.33
CA PRO A 130 20.80 -4.62 -1.45
C PRO A 130 21.01 -3.12 -1.72
N LEU A 131 21.99 -2.53 -1.03
CA LEU A 131 22.42 -1.16 -1.31
C LEU A 131 23.01 -1.09 -2.72
N VAL A 132 22.42 -0.24 -3.56
CA VAL A 132 22.91 0.03 -4.90
C VAL A 132 24.04 1.05 -4.80
N ALA A 133 25.29 0.58 -4.86
CA ALA A 133 26.48 1.42 -4.71
C ALA A 133 26.73 2.35 -5.92
N GLU A 134 26.28 1.96 -7.11
CA GLU A 134 26.49 2.69 -8.35
C GLU A 134 25.13 2.93 -9.04
N PRO A 135 24.79 4.16 -9.44
CA PRO A 135 23.55 4.44 -10.16
C PRO A 135 23.45 3.58 -11.41
N ALA A 136 22.37 2.80 -11.52
CA ALA A 136 22.04 2.05 -12.72
C ALA A 136 21.16 2.90 -13.65
N ALA A 137 21.19 2.58 -14.95
CA ALA A 137 20.34 3.19 -15.94
C ALA A 137 19.88 2.15 -16.96
N THR A 138 18.70 2.35 -17.55
CA THR A 138 18.20 1.53 -18.66
C THR A 138 19.05 1.72 -19.91
N ASN A 139 18.82 0.90 -20.94
CA ASN A 139 19.45 1.10 -22.25
C ASN A 139 19.10 2.45 -22.89
N ALA A 140 18.00 3.08 -22.48
CA ALA A 140 17.59 4.40 -22.93
C ALA A 140 18.24 5.54 -22.13
N GLY A 141 19.01 5.22 -21.07
CA GLY A 141 19.69 6.18 -20.21
C GLY A 141 18.85 6.65 -19.02
N THR A 142 17.63 6.13 -18.83
CA THR A 142 16.74 6.45 -17.72
C THR A 142 17.32 5.90 -16.41
N PRO A 143 17.55 6.73 -15.37
CA PRO A 143 17.94 6.27 -14.05
C PRO A 143 17.03 5.16 -13.52
N VAL A 144 17.62 4.10 -12.96
CA VAL A 144 16.90 3.01 -12.31
C VAL A 144 16.77 3.30 -10.82
N ILE A 145 15.55 3.24 -10.29
CA ILE A 145 15.29 3.50 -8.88
C ILE A 145 15.90 2.39 -8.00
N ALA A 146 16.50 2.79 -6.88
CA ALA A 146 17.18 1.86 -5.97
C ALA A 146 16.19 1.02 -5.14
N ASN A 147 15.01 1.58 -4.84
CA ASN A 147 13.96 0.90 -4.09
C ASN A 147 12.71 0.70 -4.96
N PRO A 148 12.56 -0.46 -5.62
CA PRO A 148 11.38 -0.72 -6.45
C PRO A 148 10.13 -1.14 -5.65
N TYR A 149 10.27 -1.39 -4.34
CA TYR A 149 9.15 -1.79 -3.47
C TYR A 149 8.46 -0.61 -2.80
N ASP A 150 9.05 0.58 -2.85
CA ASP A 150 8.47 1.80 -2.31
C ASP A 150 7.09 2.06 -2.93
N GLN A 151 6.05 2.05 -2.10
CA GLN A 151 4.68 2.35 -2.49
C GLN A 151 4.56 3.70 -3.19
N LEU A 152 5.41 4.65 -2.80
CA LEU A 152 5.49 6.01 -3.30
C LEU A 152 6.53 6.20 -4.40
N ALA A 153 7.10 5.12 -4.95
CA ALA A 153 8.07 5.20 -6.05
C ALA A 153 7.50 6.00 -7.24
N LEU A 154 8.21 7.06 -7.63
CA LEU A 154 7.93 7.76 -8.88
C LEU A 154 8.49 6.92 -10.03
N ILE A 155 7.60 6.45 -10.91
CA ILE A 155 7.95 5.65 -12.08
C ILE A 155 7.40 6.39 -13.30
N ASN A 156 8.30 6.79 -14.19
CA ASN A 156 7.99 7.57 -15.39
C ASN A 156 9.18 7.53 -16.37
N LYS A 157 9.19 8.42 -17.35
CA LYS A 157 10.26 8.51 -18.37
C LYS A 157 11.62 8.97 -17.83
N GLU A 158 11.69 9.34 -16.56
CA GLU A 158 12.90 9.81 -15.87
C GLU A 158 13.33 8.86 -14.74
N HIS A 159 12.45 7.93 -14.35
CA HIS A 159 12.65 7.01 -13.24
C HIS A 159 12.13 5.62 -13.62
N ALA A 160 13.04 4.69 -13.86
CA ALA A 160 12.72 3.34 -14.28
C ALA A 160 12.82 2.33 -13.13
N LEU A 161 11.98 1.30 -13.17
CA LEU A 161 12.13 0.10 -12.37
C LEU A 161 13.26 -0.79 -12.89
N PRO A 162 13.93 -1.57 -12.02
CA PRO A 162 14.86 -2.61 -12.43
C PRO A 162 14.19 -3.64 -13.35
N ALA A 163 14.94 -4.19 -14.31
CA ALA A 163 14.38 -5.13 -15.28
C ALA A 163 13.95 -6.46 -14.63
N GLU A 164 14.67 -6.85 -13.60
CA GLU A 164 14.47 -8.04 -12.78
C GLU A 164 13.40 -7.87 -11.71
N TYR A 165 12.88 -6.64 -11.50
CA TYR A 165 11.88 -6.41 -10.49
C TYR A 165 10.55 -7.06 -10.86
N ASN A 166 10.10 -7.95 -9.98
CA ASN A 166 8.81 -8.63 -10.02
C ASN A 166 8.30 -8.72 -8.57
N PRO A 167 7.20 -8.02 -8.21
CA PRO A 167 6.70 -8.04 -6.83
C PRO A 167 6.35 -9.47 -6.40
N GLU A 168 6.72 -9.84 -5.16
CA GLU A 168 6.47 -11.18 -4.61
C GLU A 168 5.03 -11.33 -4.06
N ASP A 169 4.38 -10.21 -3.77
CA ASP A 169 3.05 -10.08 -3.17
C ASP A 169 1.93 -9.86 -4.21
N LEU A 170 2.11 -10.35 -5.44
CA LEU A 170 1.11 -10.21 -6.50
C LEU A 170 -0.08 -11.15 -6.29
N VAL A 171 -1.27 -10.57 -6.10
CA VAL A 171 -2.54 -11.29 -5.95
C VAL A 171 -3.55 -10.83 -7.00
N VAL A 172 -4.57 -11.66 -7.26
CA VAL A 172 -5.72 -11.25 -8.08
C VAL A 172 -6.76 -10.64 -7.14
N PRO A 173 -7.10 -9.34 -7.26
CA PRO A 173 -8.16 -8.73 -6.48
C PRO A 173 -9.50 -9.38 -6.80
N ASN A 174 -10.34 -9.52 -5.78
CA ASN A 174 -11.70 -10.05 -5.87
C ASN A 174 -12.68 -9.00 -6.43
N VAL A 175 -12.41 -8.55 -7.66
CA VAL A 175 -13.21 -7.57 -8.40
C VAL A 175 -13.65 -8.12 -9.76
N ARG A 176 -14.60 -7.43 -10.41
CA ARG A 176 -15.08 -7.82 -11.74
C ARG A 176 -14.03 -7.53 -12.82
N PHE A 177 -13.85 -8.46 -13.74
CA PHE A 177 -13.09 -8.30 -14.98
C PHE A 177 -13.98 -8.62 -16.19
N PRO A 178 -13.81 -7.99 -17.36
CA PRO A 178 -14.62 -8.27 -18.56
C PRO A 178 -14.15 -9.53 -19.31
N PHE A 179 -13.27 -10.32 -18.69
CA PHE A 179 -12.69 -11.55 -19.22
C PHE A 179 -12.46 -12.54 -18.06
N THR A 180 -12.31 -13.83 -18.38
CA THR A 180 -12.25 -14.92 -17.38
C THR A 180 -10.90 -15.62 -17.31
N GLU A 181 -10.03 -15.34 -18.27
CA GLU A 181 -8.72 -15.95 -18.40
C GLU A 181 -7.79 -15.53 -17.25
N GLU A 182 -7.05 -16.49 -16.70
CA GLU A 182 -6.02 -16.21 -15.69
C GLU A 182 -4.78 -15.63 -16.36
N LEU A 183 -4.69 -14.31 -16.37
CA LEU A 183 -3.63 -13.54 -17.00
C LEU A 183 -2.89 -12.70 -15.94
N PRO A 184 -1.57 -12.47 -16.08
CA PRO A 184 -0.82 -11.61 -15.15
C PRO A 184 -1.41 -10.21 -14.99
N LYS A 185 -2.08 -9.68 -16.02
CA LYS A 185 -2.78 -8.40 -15.98
C LYS A 185 -4.01 -8.37 -15.06
N LYS A 186 -4.41 -9.48 -14.44
CA LYS A 186 -5.39 -9.46 -13.35
C LYS A 186 -4.73 -9.13 -12.02
N GLN A 187 -3.42 -9.31 -11.91
CA GLN A 187 -2.74 -9.22 -10.63
C GLN A 187 -2.36 -7.78 -10.29
N MET A 188 -2.20 -7.50 -9.02
CA MET A 188 -1.57 -6.29 -8.48
C MET A 188 -0.99 -6.63 -7.11
N ARG A 189 -0.17 -5.75 -6.53
CA ARG A 189 0.38 -5.97 -5.18
C ARG A 189 -0.75 -6.04 -4.17
N GLU A 190 -0.61 -6.90 -3.18
CA GLU A 190 -1.66 -7.23 -2.21
C GLU A 190 -2.30 -6.01 -1.56
N ILE A 191 -1.51 -5.05 -1.11
CA ILE A 191 -2.02 -3.81 -0.50
C ILE A 191 -2.95 -3.03 -1.44
N ALA A 192 -2.58 -2.94 -2.72
CA ALA A 192 -3.36 -2.24 -3.73
C ALA A 192 -4.57 -3.08 -4.18
N ALA A 193 -4.47 -4.40 -4.16
CA ALA A 193 -5.59 -5.29 -4.45
C ALA A 193 -6.70 -5.15 -3.41
N LEU A 194 -6.36 -5.16 -2.12
CA LEU A 194 -7.30 -4.97 -1.02
C LEU A 194 -7.99 -3.60 -1.12
N ALA A 195 -7.23 -2.53 -1.36
CA ALA A 195 -7.78 -1.20 -1.56
C ALA A 195 -8.70 -1.11 -2.79
N LEU A 196 -8.37 -1.81 -3.88
CA LEU A 196 -9.21 -1.85 -5.09
C LEU A 196 -10.53 -2.57 -4.83
N GLU A 197 -10.52 -3.64 -4.03
CA GLU A 197 -11.73 -4.35 -3.62
C GLU A 197 -12.67 -3.43 -2.82
N GLU A 198 -12.14 -2.64 -1.89
CA GLU A 198 -12.91 -1.65 -1.14
C GLU A 198 -13.48 -0.54 -2.04
N LEU A 199 -12.68 -0.02 -2.98
CA LEU A 199 -13.13 0.96 -3.97
C LEU A 199 -14.28 0.41 -4.82
N PHE A 200 -14.18 -0.84 -5.29
CA PHE A 200 -15.21 -1.47 -6.11
C PHE A 200 -16.48 -1.77 -5.30
N GLN A 201 -16.32 -2.17 -4.04
CA GLN A 201 -17.45 -2.37 -3.13
C GLN A 201 -18.20 -1.05 -2.90
N ALA A 202 -17.50 0.05 -2.65
CA ALA A 202 -18.13 1.35 -2.46
C ALA A 202 -18.85 1.84 -3.73
N ALA A 203 -18.27 1.61 -4.92
CA ALA A 203 -18.96 1.89 -6.18
C ALA A 203 -20.25 1.04 -6.34
N ASP A 204 -20.20 -0.24 -5.96
CA ASP A 204 -21.37 -1.14 -5.98
C ASP A 204 -22.49 -0.66 -5.05
N GLU A 205 -22.13 -0.12 -3.87
CA GLU A 205 -23.08 0.43 -2.91
C GLU A 205 -23.80 1.68 -3.47
N ASP A 206 -23.13 2.44 -4.33
CA ASP A 206 -23.69 3.56 -5.09
C ASP A 206 -24.36 3.14 -6.41
N GLY A 207 -24.41 1.84 -6.71
CA GLY A 207 -25.06 1.27 -7.89
C GLY A 207 -24.28 1.43 -9.19
N LEU A 208 -22.95 1.58 -9.10
CA LEU A 208 -22.03 1.81 -10.21
C LEU A 208 -21.17 0.57 -10.46
N GLU A 209 -21.19 0.06 -11.69
CA GLU A 209 -20.51 -1.20 -12.03
C GLU A 209 -19.13 -0.97 -12.66
N LEU A 210 -18.10 -0.94 -11.80
CA LEU A 210 -16.71 -0.93 -12.25
C LEU A 210 -16.20 -2.31 -12.66
N PHE A 211 -15.24 -2.31 -13.59
CA PHE A 211 -14.50 -3.47 -14.07
C PHE A 211 -12.99 -3.16 -14.10
N ALA A 212 -12.18 -4.05 -13.55
CA ALA A 212 -10.73 -4.01 -13.71
C ALA A 212 -10.34 -4.60 -15.08
N GLN A 213 -9.32 -4.03 -15.73
CA GLN A 213 -8.97 -4.36 -17.11
C GLN A 213 -7.50 -4.78 -17.29
N SER A 214 -6.57 -4.06 -16.64
CA SER A 214 -5.13 -4.32 -16.73
C SER A 214 -4.36 -3.79 -15.51
N GLY A 215 -3.89 -4.71 -14.67
CA GLY A 215 -2.99 -4.47 -13.55
C GLY A 215 -1.53 -4.73 -13.92
N TYR A 216 -0.89 -5.69 -13.26
CA TYR A 216 0.52 -6.00 -13.38
C TYR A 216 0.95 -6.37 -14.79
N ARG A 217 2.08 -5.81 -15.22
CA ARG A 217 2.73 -6.11 -16.48
C ARG A 217 4.24 -6.21 -16.30
N SER A 218 4.80 -7.40 -16.51
CA SER A 218 6.24 -7.62 -16.36
C SER A 218 7.07 -6.80 -17.35
N TYR A 219 8.34 -6.58 -17.01
CA TYR A 219 9.32 -5.92 -17.87
C TYR A 219 9.37 -6.55 -19.27
N ASP A 220 9.51 -7.88 -19.38
CA ASP A 220 9.58 -8.59 -20.66
C ASP A 220 8.30 -8.45 -21.51
N THR A 221 7.15 -8.37 -20.84
CA THR A 221 5.88 -8.09 -21.51
C THR A 221 5.89 -6.68 -22.09
N GLN A 222 6.40 -5.70 -21.32
CA GLN A 222 6.55 -4.32 -21.79
C GLN A 222 7.56 -4.21 -22.95
N VAL A 223 8.66 -4.97 -22.93
CA VAL A 223 9.61 -5.08 -24.06
C VAL A 223 8.88 -5.51 -25.33
N SER A 224 8.11 -6.60 -25.23
CA SER A 224 7.38 -7.16 -26.37
C SER A 224 6.30 -6.20 -26.88
N LEU A 225 5.57 -5.55 -25.96
CA LEU A 225 4.54 -4.56 -26.29
C LEU A 225 5.12 -3.35 -27.01
N PHE A 226 6.18 -2.76 -26.48
CA PHE A 226 6.85 -1.61 -27.08
C PHE A 226 7.40 -1.96 -28.47
N ALA A 227 8.07 -3.11 -28.62
CA ALA A 227 8.59 -3.56 -29.92
C ALA A 227 7.49 -3.70 -30.99
N ASN A 228 6.30 -4.19 -30.60
CA ASN A 228 5.16 -4.28 -31.51
C ASN A 228 4.67 -2.88 -31.95
N TYR A 229 4.60 -1.91 -31.03
CA TYR A 229 4.23 -0.53 -31.37
C TYR A 229 5.26 0.16 -32.25
N VAL A 230 6.56 -0.04 -31.99
CA VAL A 230 7.64 0.45 -32.85
C VAL A 230 7.49 -0.13 -34.26
N SER A 231 7.23 -1.42 -34.38
CA SER A 231 7.05 -2.06 -35.68
C SER A 231 5.84 -1.53 -36.46
N ALA A 232 4.78 -1.12 -35.76
CA ALA A 232 3.56 -0.61 -36.39
C ALA A 232 3.60 0.90 -36.68
N ASN A 233 4.22 1.71 -35.81
CA ASN A 233 4.08 3.17 -35.81
C ASN A 233 5.42 3.93 -35.92
N GLY A 234 6.55 3.24 -35.75
CA GLY A 234 7.86 3.86 -35.56
C GLY A 234 8.13 4.23 -34.09
N GLU A 235 9.41 4.33 -33.74
CA GLU A 235 9.87 4.48 -32.35
C GLU A 235 9.44 5.79 -31.71
N GLU A 236 9.61 6.91 -32.41
CA GLU A 236 9.23 8.23 -31.89
C GLU A 236 7.71 8.32 -31.60
N ALA A 237 6.89 7.67 -32.44
CA ALA A 237 5.44 7.63 -32.22
C ALA A 237 5.10 6.70 -31.06
N ALA A 238 5.68 5.49 -31.02
CA ALA A 238 5.45 4.53 -29.95
C ALA A 238 5.76 5.10 -28.55
N ASN A 239 6.86 5.85 -28.42
CA ASN A 239 7.28 6.45 -27.16
C ASN A 239 6.37 7.60 -26.65
N LYS A 240 5.43 8.07 -27.48
CA LYS A 240 4.43 9.08 -27.07
C LYS A 240 3.24 8.49 -26.34
N PHE A 241 2.91 7.21 -26.56
CA PHE A 241 1.72 6.56 -26.00
C PHE A 241 2.01 5.22 -25.31
N SER A 242 3.25 4.73 -25.35
CA SER A 242 3.69 3.54 -24.61
C SER A 242 4.96 3.85 -23.86
N ALA A 243 5.00 3.48 -22.58
CA ALA A 243 6.21 3.53 -21.76
C ALA A 243 7.31 2.63 -22.36
N LEU A 244 8.58 3.00 -22.16
CA LEU A 244 9.69 2.07 -22.36
C LEU A 244 9.67 1.00 -21.25
N PRO A 245 10.33 -0.15 -21.46
CA PRO A 245 10.54 -1.14 -20.41
C PRO A 245 11.22 -0.52 -19.18
N GLY A 246 10.68 -0.79 -17.99
CA GLY A 246 11.09 -0.16 -16.72
C GLY A 246 10.33 1.12 -16.38
N GLU A 247 9.81 1.86 -17.37
CA GLU A 247 9.14 3.16 -17.16
C GLU A 247 7.61 3.05 -16.98
N SER A 248 7.08 1.82 -17.05
CA SER A 248 5.65 1.54 -16.91
C SER A 248 5.28 1.29 -15.46
N GLU A 249 4.35 2.06 -14.91
CA GLU A 249 3.83 1.82 -13.56
C GLU A 249 3.18 0.45 -13.39
N HIS A 250 2.65 -0.16 -14.46
CA HIS A 250 2.11 -1.52 -14.37
C HIS A 250 3.14 -2.55 -13.90
N GLN A 251 4.44 -2.30 -14.10
CA GLN A 251 5.48 -3.19 -13.58
C GLN A 251 5.60 -3.11 -12.05
N SER A 252 5.19 -2.00 -11.42
CA SER A 252 5.15 -1.91 -9.95
C SER A 252 4.11 -2.83 -9.31
N GLY A 253 3.09 -3.24 -10.08
CA GLY A 253 1.90 -3.87 -9.53
C GLY A 253 1.04 -2.94 -8.67
N LEU A 254 1.31 -1.64 -8.65
CA LEU A 254 0.51 -0.62 -7.93
C LEU A 254 -0.44 0.14 -8.87
N ALA A 255 -0.45 -0.18 -10.16
CA ALA A 255 -1.37 0.42 -11.12
C ALA A 255 -2.47 -0.56 -11.54
N MET A 256 -3.67 -0.06 -11.73
CA MET A 256 -4.79 -0.78 -12.32
C MET A 256 -5.57 0.11 -13.28
N ASP A 257 -5.74 -0.35 -14.51
CA ASP A 257 -6.69 0.21 -15.44
C ASP A 257 -8.10 -0.27 -15.10
N VAL A 258 -9.03 0.67 -14.90
CA VAL A 258 -10.46 0.39 -14.66
C VAL A 258 -11.33 0.89 -15.79
N THR A 259 -12.52 0.31 -15.96
CA THR A 259 -13.45 0.62 -17.04
C THR A 259 -14.88 0.33 -16.60
N SER A 260 -15.85 0.60 -17.48
CA SER A 260 -17.26 0.27 -17.26
C SER A 260 -17.94 -0.23 -18.54
N VAL A 261 -19.16 -0.71 -18.38
CA VAL A 261 -20.01 -1.19 -19.49
C VAL A 261 -20.31 -0.05 -20.47
N ASP A 262 -20.44 1.18 -19.97
CA ASP A 262 -20.81 2.37 -20.76
C ASP A 262 -19.78 2.75 -21.82
N VAL A 263 -18.51 2.39 -21.60
CA VAL A 263 -17.42 2.51 -22.59
C VAL A 263 -17.07 1.19 -23.24
N SER A 264 -17.98 0.20 -23.22
CA SER A 264 -17.76 -1.13 -23.81
C SER A 264 -16.48 -1.82 -23.31
N TYR A 265 -16.11 -1.57 -22.05
CA TYR A 265 -14.88 -2.04 -21.40
C TYR A 265 -13.58 -1.53 -22.05
N LEU A 266 -13.65 -0.47 -22.85
CA LEU A 266 -12.48 0.16 -23.45
C LEU A 266 -11.76 1.04 -22.44
N LEU A 267 -10.45 1.22 -22.68
CA LEU A 267 -9.59 2.17 -21.95
C LEU A 267 -9.46 3.41 -22.83
N ASP A 268 -10.40 4.33 -22.69
CA ASP A 268 -10.47 5.56 -23.45
C ASP A 268 -10.86 6.75 -22.57
N THR A 269 -10.69 7.95 -23.10
CA THR A 269 -10.97 9.18 -22.36
C THR A 269 -12.45 9.37 -22.04
N ASP A 270 -13.34 8.70 -22.77
CA ASP A 270 -14.79 8.81 -22.59
C ASP A 270 -15.21 8.17 -21.26
N PHE A 271 -14.39 7.27 -20.68
CA PHE A 271 -14.60 6.73 -19.33
C PHE A 271 -14.74 7.86 -18.30
N GLY A 272 -13.93 8.92 -18.41
CA GLY A 272 -13.99 10.07 -17.51
C GLY A 272 -15.30 10.87 -17.57
N ASP A 273 -16.11 10.67 -18.61
CA ASP A 273 -17.41 11.32 -18.80
C ASP A 273 -18.59 10.43 -18.37
N THR A 274 -18.37 9.14 -18.05
CA THR A 274 -19.41 8.25 -17.49
C THR A 274 -19.69 8.58 -16.02
N GLU A 275 -20.74 7.98 -15.45
CA GLU A 275 -21.00 8.12 -14.02
C GLU A 275 -19.93 7.38 -13.19
N GLU A 276 -19.46 6.21 -13.64
CA GLU A 276 -18.38 5.48 -12.95
C GLU A 276 -17.06 6.26 -12.95
N GLY A 277 -16.64 6.82 -14.10
CA GLY A 277 -15.37 7.55 -14.16
C GLY A 277 -15.39 8.85 -13.35
N LYS A 278 -16.54 9.54 -13.29
CA LYS A 278 -16.71 10.71 -12.39
C LYS A 278 -16.66 10.30 -10.92
N TRP A 279 -17.34 9.20 -10.57
CA TRP A 279 -17.32 8.66 -9.22
C TRP A 279 -15.91 8.26 -8.78
N VAL A 280 -15.17 7.53 -9.64
CA VAL A 280 -13.78 7.17 -9.38
C VAL A 280 -12.92 8.42 -9.19
N LYS A 281 -13.08 9.45 -10.01
CA LYS A 281 -12.35 10.71 -9.84
C LYS A 281 -12.63 11.39 -8.49
N GLU A 282 -13.85 11.29 -7.97
CA GLU A 282 -14.26 11.88 -6.69
C GLU A 282 -13.80 11.06 -5.48
N HIS A 283 -13.83 9.73 -5.58
CA HIS A 283 -13.67 8.83 -4.43
C HIS A 283 -12.36 8.03 -4.40
N ALA A 284 -11.60 7.93 -5.51
CA ALA A 284 -10.38 7.11 -5.56
C ALA A 284 -9.38 7.42 -4.43
N ALA A 285 -9.26 8.68 -4.05
CA ALA A 285 -8.35 9.13 -3.00
C ALA A 285 -8.68 8.55 -1.61
N GLU A 286 -9.97 8.27 -1.35
CA GLU A 286 -10.44 7.67 -0.10
C GLU A 286 -9.91 6.25 0.09
N PHE A 287 -9.54 5.58 -1.00
CA PHE A 287 -9.00 4.23 -1.02
C PHE A 287 -7.50 4.21 -1.39
N GLY A 288 -6.82 5.36 -1.33
CA GLY A 288 -5.38 5.44 -1.61
C GLY A 288 -4.99 5.42 -3.09
N PHE A 289 -5.93 5.62 -4.01
CA PHE A 289 -5.67 5.74 -5.45
C PHE A 289 -5.69 7.19 -5.93
N ILE A 290 -4.84 7.48 -6.91
CA ILE A 290 -4.88 8.73 -7.68
C ILE A 290 -5.23 8.44 -9.14
N ILE A 291 -5.85 9.42 -9.81
CA ILE A 291 -5.87 9.46 -11.28
C ILE A 291 -4.47 9.87 -11.73
N ARG A 292 -3.66 8.91 -12.18
CA ARG A 292 -2.21 9.12 -12.37
C ARG A 292 -1.88 10.17 -13.42
N TYR A 293 -2.66 10.20 -14.49
CA TYR A 293 -2.46 11.07 -15.65
C TYR A 293 -3.68 11.99 -15.84
N PRO A 294 -3.80 13.07 -15.04
CA PRO A 294 -4.93 13.98 -15.11
C PRO A 294 -4.85 14.91 -16.33
N LYS A 295 -6.01 15.39 -16.77
CA LYS A 295 -6.14 16.30 -17.91
C LYS A 295 -5.42 17.63 -17.67
N GLY A 296 -4.64 18.09 -18.65
CA GLY A 296 -3.93 19.37 -18.56
C GLY A 296 -2.57 19.30 -17.86
N LYS A 297 -2.10 18.10 -17.48
CA LYS A 297 -0.79 17.86 -16.87
C LYS A 297 0.17 17.07 -17.78
N GLU A 298 -0.14 17.00 -19.08
CA GLU A 298 0.60 16.20 -20.06
C GLU A 298 2.06 16.65 -20.21
N GLU A 299 2.36 17.94 -20.01
CA GLU A 299 3.73 18.48 -20.05
C GLU A 299 4.57 18.04 -18.84
N ILE A 300 3.92 17.66 -17.73
CA ILE A 300 4.59 17.19 -16.50
C ILE A 300 4.72 15.66 -16.53
N THR A 301 3.60 14.96 -16.74
CA THR A 301 3.60 13.49 -16.72
C THR A 301 4.21 12.88 -17.98
N GLN A 302 4.19 13.61 -19.10
CA GLN A 302 4.56 13.13 -20.44
C GLN A 302 3.65 12.02 -20.98
N TYR A 303 2.44 11.91 -20.41
CA TYR A 303 1.34 11.05 -20.85
C TYR A 303 0.10 11.90 -21.13
N GLN A 304 -0.75 11.43 -22.04
CA GLN A 304 -2.06 12.01 -22.29
C GLN A 304 -2.98 11.85 -21.06
N PHE A 305 -4.14 12.50 -21.08
CA PHE A 305 -5.18 12.26 -20.07
C PHE A 305 -5.66 10.80 -20.11
N GLU A 306 -5.57 10.10 -18.97
CA GLU A 306 -6.00 8.71 -18.82
C GLU A 306 -6.88 8.56 -17.56
N PRO A 307 -8.20 8.83 -17.66
CA PRO A 307 -9.11 8.72 -16.50
C PRO A 307 -9.26 7.30 -15.95
N TRP A 308 -8.85 6.30 -16.72
CA TRP A 308 -8.93 4.88 -16.35
C TRP A 308 -7.73 4.39 -15.53
N HIS A 309 -6.58 5.06 -15.60
CA HIS A 309 -5.33 4.58 -15.00
C HIS A 309 -5.24 5.03 -13.54
N LEU A 310 -5.48 4.09 -12.63
CA LEU A 310 -5.36 4.31 -11.18
C LEU A 310 -3.99 3.88 -10.70
N ARG A 311 -3.35 4.74 -9.90
CA ARG A 311 -2.08 4.42 -9.20
C ARG A 311 -2.31 4.44 -7.70
N TYR A 312 -2.02 3.33 -7.03
CA TYR A 312 -2.04 3.22 -5.58
C TYR A 312 -0.80 3.91 -4.99
N VAL A 313 -1.02 4.79 -4.03
CA VAL A 313 0.00 5.55 -3.28
C VAL A 313 -0.28 5.58 -1.78
N GLY A 314 -1.37 4.95 -1.33
CA GLY A 314 -1.87 5.01 0.05
C GLY A 314 -2.75 6.24 0.30
N GLU A 315 -3.66 6.14 1.27
CA GLU A 315 -4.71 7.14 1.52
C GLU A 315 -4.15 8.54 1.77
N LYS A 316 -3.10 8.64 2.60
CA LYS A 316 -2.50 9.92 2.97
C LYS A 316 -1.99 10.69 1.75
N ALA A 317 -1.15 10.06 0.94
CA ALA A 317 -0.59 10.69 -0.26
C ALA A 317 -1.68 10.92 -1.33
N ALA A 318 -2.58 9.95 -1.52
CA ALA A 318 -3.63 10.05 -2.53
C ALA A 318 -4.55 11.25 -2.24
N LYS A 319 -4.94 11.43 -0.99
CA LYS A 319 -5.73 12.58 -0.54
C LYS A 319 -5.00 13.89 -0.78
N GLU A 320 -3.73 14.02 -0.38
CA GLU A 320 -2.96 15.24 -0.60
C GLU A 320 -2.84 15.59 -2.09
N ILE A 321 -2.58 14.60 -2.94
CA ILE A 321 -2.43 14.76 -4.39
C ILE A 321 -3.76 15.19 -5.03
N MET A 322 -4.84 14.48 -4.72
CA MET A 322 -6.14 14.68 -5.33
C MET A 322 -6.82 15.96 -4.83
N ASP A 323 -6.72 16.30 -3.54
CA ASP A 323 -7.26 17.55 -2.97
C ASP A 323 -6.58 18.80 -3.57
N GLN A 324 -5.28 18.71 -3.88
CA GLN A 324 -4.52 19.79 -4.50
C GLN A 324 -4.63 19.82 -6.03
N GLY A 325 -5.11 18.73 -6.65
CA GLY A 325 -5.15 18.59 -8.11
C GLY A 325 -3.76 18.58 -8.76
N ILE A 326 -2.78 17.98 -8.07
CA ILE A 326 -1.39 17.86 -8.54
C ILE A 326 -1.09 16.44 -9.04
N THR A 327 0.06 16.24 -9.68
CA THR A 327 0.54 14.91 -10.09
C THR A 327 1.48 14.31 -9.03
N LEU A 328 1.87 13.05 -9.22
CA LEU A 328 2.88 12.41 -8.36
C LEU A 328 4.27 13.07 -8.51
N GLU A 329 4.60 13.56 -9.70
CA GLU A 329 5.81 14.36 -9.95
C GLU A 329 5.82 15.65 -9.11
N GLU A 330 4.74 16.44 -9.20
CA GLU A 330 4.59 17.68 -8.42
C GLU A 330 4.57 17.39 -6.91
N TYR A 331 4.01 16.26 -6.49
CA TYR A 331 4.05 15.85 -5.08
C TYR A 331 5.48 15.66 -4.55
N PHE A 332 6.42 15.21 -5.39
CA PHE A 332 7.83 15.08 -5.05
C PHE A 332 8.68 16.30 -5.41
N ASN A 333 8.08 17.38 -5.92
CA ASN A 333 8.77 18.55 -6.47
C ASN A 333 9.76 18.19 -7.60
N GLU A 334 9.49 17.10 -8.31
CA GLU A 334 10.20 16.77 -9.54
C GLU A 334 9.49 17.53 -10.67
N ASN A 335 10.22 18.43 -11.36
CA ASN A 335 9.78 19.36 -12.42
C ASN A 335 9.37 20.81 -12.03
N GLU A 336 9.83 21.36 -10.90
CA GLU A 336 9.79 22.83 -10.66
C GLU A 336 10.86 23.64 -11.41
#